data_AF-D8EZ50-F1
#
_entry.id   AF-D8EZ50-F1
#
_cell.length_a   1.000
_cell.length_b   1.000
_cell.length_c   1.000
_cell.angle_alpha   90.00
_cell.angle_beta   90.00
_cell.angle_gamma   90.00
#
_symmetry.space_group_name_H-M   'P 1'
#
loop_
_entity.id
_entity.type
_entity.pdbx_description
1 polymer ?
#
loop_
_entity_poly.entity_id
_entity_poly.type
_entity_poly.pdbx_seq_one_letter_code
_entity_poly.pdbx_strand_id
1 'polypeptide(L)'
;MTDFVERHSDRILGQLSCFDRIIIQGTLPDICYPGAITNFFFRSGIKIFDFKQWASPMRDDINENAKSIAHENGLEIEFIRKKNFRKDDRVAEIVAKRGDRPGLVHIFSAMETCTAFKPWHDQTIPPT
;
A
#
# COMPACT_ATOMS: atom_id res chain seq x y z
N MET A 1 30.23 17.31 -9.02
CA MET A 1 29.13 16.33 -9.07
C MET A 1 28.25 16.68 -7.88
N THR A 2 27.16 17.41 -8.08
CA THR A 2 26.32 17.89 -6.97
C THR A 2 25.60 16.71 -6.34
N ASP A 3 25.68 16.63 -5.01
CA ASP A 3 25.06 15.56 -4.24
C ASP A 3 23.54 15.57 -4.48
N PHE A 4 22.92 14.39 -4.56
CA PHE A 4 21.48 14.24 -4.78
C PHE A 4 20.68 15.04 -3.74
N VAL A 5 21.19 15.06 -2.50
CA VAL A 5 20.62 15.81 -1.39
C VAL A 5 20.66 17.32 -1.64
N GLU A 6 21.77 17.85 -2.17
CA GLU A 6 21.89 19.28 -2.50
C GLU A 6 20.96 19.67 -3.65
N ARG A 7 20.91 18.83 -4.69
CA ARG A 7 20.09 19.07 -5.90
C ARG A 7 18.59 19.11 -5.60
N HIS A 8 18.12 18.37 -4.60
CA HIS A 8 16.69 18.25 -4.25
C HIS A 8 16.39 18.76 -2.84
N SER A 9 17.23 19.64 -2.29
CA SER A 9 17.11 20.19 -0.94
C SER A 9 15.77 20.91 -0.70
N ASP A 10 15.16 21.46 -1.75
CA ASP A 10 13.84 22.09 -1.72
C ASP A 10 12.67 21.10 -1.54
N ARG A 11 12.91 19.82 -1.84
CA ARG A 11 11.90 18.73 -1.75
C ARG A 11 12.15 17.77 -0.60
N ILE A 12 13.29 17.89 0.08
CA ILE A 12 13.68 17.01 1.18
C ILE A 12 13.32 17.70 2.50
N LEU A 13 12.37 17.13 3.24
CA LEU A 13 11.99 17.62 4.57
C LEU A 13 13.10 17.38 5.62
N GLY A 14 13.92 16.35 5.42
CA GLY A 14 15.04 16.00 6.29
C GLY A 14 15.71 14.69 5.89
N GLN A 15 16.91 14.43 6.44
CA GLN A 15 17.67 13.20 6.24
C GLN A 15 17.68 12.36 7.52
N LEU A 16 17.41 11.07 7.40
CA LEU A 16 17.52 10.10 8.50
C LEU A 16 18.68 9.15 8.23
N SER A 17 19.59 9.01 9.19
CA SER A 17 20.75 8.11 9.12
C SER A 17 20.75 7.14 10.30
N CYS A 18 20.98 5.84 10.05
CA CYS A 18 21.01 4.78 11.06
C CYS A 18 22.09 3.76 10.71
N PHE A 19 22.69 3.13 11.72
CA PHE A 19 23.73 2.11 11.56
C PHE A 19 23.20 0.73 11.14
N ASP A 20 21.93 0.42 11.46
CA ASP A 20 21.32 -0.90 11.16
C ASP A 20 19.89 -0.75 10.60
N ARG A 21 18.89 -0.40 11.43
CA ARG A 21 17.49 -0.31 10.99
C ARG A 21 16.72 0.88 11.57
N ILE A 22 15.97 1.56 10.69
CA ILE A 22 14.92 2.53 11.07
C ILE A 22 13.57 1.83 10.91
N ILE A 23 12.76 1.81 11.97
CA ILE A 23 11.37 1.37 11.91
C ILE A 23 10.50 2.62 12.05
N ILE A 24 9.77 2.96 10.99
CA ILE A 24 8.80 4.06 11.00
C ILE A 24 7.42 3.45 11.16
N GLN A 25 6.76 3.77 12.26
CA GLN A 25 5.39 3.38 12.53
C GLN A 25 4.55 4.64 12.68
N GLY A 26 3.44 4.70 11.94
CA GLY A 26 2.48 5.78 12.00
C GLY A 26 1.06 5.25 11.91
N THR A 27 0.14 5.96 12.52
CA THR A 27 -1.31 5.71 12.40
C THR A 27 -1.91 6.89 11.66
N LEU A 28 -2.84 6.62 10.74
CA LEU A 28 -3.62 7.66 10.05
C LEU A 28 -4.99 7.78 10.74
N PRO A 29 -5.18 8.70 11.70
CA PRO A 29 -6.34 8.68 12.59
C PRO A 29 -7.67 8.89 11.86
N ASP A 30 -7.64 9.64 10.75
CA ASP A 30 -8.83 9.99 9.97
C ASP A 30 -9.37 8.82 9.13
N ILE A 31 -8.59 7.75 8.95
CA ILE A 31 -9.00 6.58 8.14
C ILE A 31 -8.74 5.23 8.83
N CYS A 32 -8.28 5.22 10.09
CA CYS A 32 -7.86 3.98 10.76
C CYS A 32 -9.02 3.08 11.23
N TYR A 33 -10.26 3.55 11.20
CA TYR A 33 -11.45 2.74 11.51
C TYR A 33 -12.71 3.28 10.80
N PRO A 34 -13.80 2.49 10.72
CA PRO A 34 -15.02 2.84 9.97
C PRO A 34 -15.64 4.19 10.37
N GLY A 35 -15.65 4.54 11.65
CA GLY A 35 -16.22 5.81 12.12
C GLY A 35 -15.36 7.02 11.74
N ALA A 36 -14.03 6.88 11.79
CA ALA A 36 -13.12 7.94 11.37
C ALA A 36 -13.29 8.28 9.89
N ILE A 37 -13.27 7.26 9.02
CA ILE A 37 -13.43 7.49 7.58
C ILE A 37 -14.83 8.04 7.26
N THR A 38 -15.87 7.63 7.99
CA THR A 38 -17.22 8.19 7.86
C THR A 38 -17.23 9.68 8.18
N ASN A 39 -16.61 10.09 9.29
CA ASN A 39 -16.52 11.48 9.71
C ASN A 39 -15.67 12.31 8.73
N PHE A 40 -14.58 11.75 8.21
CA PHE A 40 -13.77 12.39 7.17
C PHE A 40 -14.58 12.65 5.89
N PHE A 41 -15.33 11.65 5.42
CA PHE A 41 -16.19 11.77 4.23
C PHE A 41 -17.27 12.83 4.44
N PHE A 42 -17.93 12.82 5.61
CA PHE A 42 -18.94 13.80 5.97
C PHE A 42 -18.40 15.23 5.98
N ARG A 43 -17.26 15.47 6.64
CA ARG A 43 -16.59 16.79 6.68
C ARG A 43 -16.13 17.26 5.30
N SER A 44 -15.80 16.32 4.41
CA SER A 44 -15.34 16.61 3.04
C SER A 44 -16.47 16.73 2.03
N GLY A 45 -17.74 16.57 2.44
CA GLY A 45 -18.88 16.59 1.53
C GLY A 45 -18.97 15.40 0.57
N ILE A 46 -18.26 14.31 0.87
CA ILE A 46 -18.22 13.09 0.05
C ILE A 46 -19.25 12.10 0.59
N LYS A 47 -20.07 11.52 -0.28
CA LYS A 47 -21.02 10.49 0.14
C LYS A 47 -20.27 9.21 0.49
N ILE A 48 -20.64 8.61 1.60
CA ILE A 48 -20.03 7.36 2.08
C ILE A 48 -20.17 6.19 1.09
N PHE A 49 -21.22 6.20 0.27
CA PHE A 49 -21.45 5.22 -0.80
C PHE A 49 -20.53 5.41 -2.00
N ASP A 50 -19.93 6.59 -2.16
CA ASP A 50 -18.96 6.88 -3.23
C ASP A 50 -17.53 6.46 -2.83
N PHE A 51 -17.36 5.82 -1.66
CA PHE A 51 -16.07 5.33 -1.17
C PHE A 51 -15.28 4.54 -2.23
N LYS A 52 -15.92 3.61 -2.94
CA LYS A 52 -15.25 2.81 -3.96
C LYS A 52 -14.70 3.67 -5.09
N GLN A 53 -15.46 4.68 -5.53
CA GLN A 53 -15.05 5.59 -6.60
C GLN A 53 -13.91 6.49 -6.12
N TRP A 54 -13.98 6.97 -4.87
CA TRP A 54 -12.92 7.77 -4.25
C TRP A 54 -11.61 6.99 -4.07
N ALA A 55 -11.67 5.73 -3.63
CA ALA A 55 -10.49 4.92 -3.35
C ALA A 55 -9.86 4.25 -4.60
N SER A 56 -10.63 4.06 -5.68
CA SER A 56 -10.14 3.32 -6.86
C SER A 56 -8.95 3.99 -7.55
N PRO A 57 -8.94 5.32 -7.80
CA PRO A 57 -7.79 5.98 -8.42
C PRO A 57 -6.48 5.76 -7.63
N MET A 58 -6.51 5.93 -6.31
CA MET A 58 -5.33 5.73 -5.46
C MET A 58 -4.84 4.28 -5.48
N ARG A 59 -5.78 3.32 -5.47
CA ARG A 59 -5.46 1.89 -5.63
C ARG A 59 -4.80 1.63 -6.97
N ASP A 60 -5.33 2.22 -8.04
CA ASP A 60 -4.85 2.00 -9.40
C ASP A 60 -3.47 2.63 -9.59
N ASP A 61 -3.24 3.84 -9.09
CA ASP A 61 -1.92 4.50 -9.08
C ASP A 61 -0.85 3.64 -8.38
N ILE A 62 -1.16 3.08 -7.21
CA ILE A 62 -0.25 2.19 -6.48
C ILE A 62 0.05 0.92 -7.30
N ASN A 63 -0.97 0.33 -7.90
CA ASN A 63 -0.83 -0.87 -8.71
C ASN A 63 -0.03 -0.62 -9.99
N GLU A 64 -0.26 0.51 -10.66
CA GLU A 64 0.46 0.92 -11.87
C GLU A 64 1.93 1.19 -11.57
N ASN A 65 2.23 1.89 -10.48
CA ASN A 65 3.61 2.09 -10.03
C ASN A 65 4.30 0.74 -9.75
N ALA A 66 3.65 -0.18 -9.03
CA ALA A 66 4.20 -1.50 -8.76
C ALA A 66 4.48 -2.30 -10.05
N LYS A 67 3.61 -2.17 -11.07
CA LYS A 67 3.82 -2.76 -12.40
C LYS A 67 4.97 -2.10 -13.15
N SER A 68 5.11 -0.78 -13.09
CA SER A 68 6.24 -0.06 -13.73
C SER A 68 7.56 -0.53 -13.14
N ILE A 69 7.66 -0.58 -11.80
CA ILE A 69 8.84 -1.07 -11.09
C ILE A 69 9.16 -2.51 -11.48
N ALA A 70 8.14 -3.38 -11.60
CA ALA A 70 8.33 -4.76 -12.05
C ALA A 70 8.93 -4.81 -13.47
N HIS A 71 8.33 -4.06 -14.39
CA HIS A 71 8.74 -3.99 -15.79
C HIS A 71 10.17 -3.44 -15.95
N GLU A 72 10.51 -2.34 -15.27
CA GLU A 72 11.85 -1.73 -15.29
C GLU A 72 12.94 -2.69 -14.77
N ASN A 73 12.58 -3.60 -13.87
CA ASN A 73 13.50 -4.60 -13.32
C ASN A 73 13.42 -5.96 -14.05
N GLY A 74 12.61 -6.09 -15.11
CA GLY A 74 12.40 -7.35 -15.83
C GLY A 74 11.82 -8.47 -14.97
N LEU A 75 11.00 -8.13 -13.98
CA LEU A 75 10.38 -9.06 -13.04
C LEU A 75 8.92 -9.32 -13.38
N GLU A 76 8.47 -10.56 -13.19
CA GLU A 76 7.06 -10.91 -13.22
C GLU A 76 6.45 -10.80 -11.82
N ILE A 77 5.25 -10.21 -11.74
CA ILE A 77 4.49 -10.15 -10.49
C ILE A 77 3.84 -11.51 -10.24
N GLU A 78 4.26 -12.19 -9.17
CA GLU A 78 3.70 -13.49 -8.80
C GLU A 78 2.45 -13.34 -7.95
N PHE A 79 1.30 -13.77 -8.46
CA PHE A 79 0.03 -13.75 -7.72
C PHE A 79 -0.11 -14.99 -6.82
N ILE A 80 0.01 -14.79 -5.51
CA ILE A 80 -0.12 -15.83 -4.48
C ILE A 80 -1.61 -16.14 -4.26
N ARG A 81 -2.03 -17.33 -4.69
CA ARG A 81 -3.42 -17.82 -4.51
C ARG A 81 -3.65 -18.58 -3.19
N LYS A 82 -2.59 -19.07 -2.56
CA LYS A 82 -2.67 -19.97 -1.39
C LYS A 82 -2.56 -19.18 -0.08
N LYS A 83 -3.45 -19.47 0.88
CA LYS A 83 -3.41 -18.88 2.23
C LYS A 83 -2.17 -19.30 3.05
N ASN A 84 -1.66 -20.53 2.86
CA ASN A 84 -0.51 -21.05 3.59
C ASN A 84 0.76 -20.97 2.72
N PHE A 85 1.18 -19.75 2.39
CA PHE A 85 2.37 -19.49 1.58
C PHE A 85 3.37 -18.67 2.38
N ARG A 86 4.52 -19.25 2.67
CA ARG A 86 5.61 -18.56 3.37
C ARG A 86 6.42 -17.77 2.37
N LYS A 87 6.25 -16.44 2.38
CA LYS A 87 6.92 -15.51 1.47
C LYS A 87 8.45 -15.64 1.58
N ASP A 88 8.98 -15.83 2.79
CA ASP A 88 10.42 -15.98 3.03
C ASP A 88 11.02 -17.20 2.34
N ASP A 89 10.35 -18.36 2.41
CA ASP A 89 10.82 -19.60 1.77
C ASP A 89 10.85 -19.42 0.24
N ARG A 90 9.84 -18.76 -0.33
CA ARG A 90 9.82 -18.45 -1.77
C ARG A 90 10.92 -17.49 -2.17
N VAL A 91 11.15 -16.43 -1.39
CA VAL A 91 12.24 -15.47 -1.66
C VAL A 91 13.58 -16.18 -1.63
N ALA A 92 13.81 -17.09 -0.66
CA ALA A 92 15.04 -17.87 -0.58
C ALA A 92 15.28 -18.72 -1.84
N GLU A 93 14.24 -19.37 -2.39
CA GLU A 93 14.34 -20.11 -3.66
C GLU A 93 14.71 -19.20 -4.85
N ILE A 94 14.14 -17.99 -4.89
CA ILE A 94 14.41 -17.02 -5.96
C ILE A 94 15.84 -16.49 -5.85
N VAL A 95 16.28 -16.15 -4.63
CA VAL A 95 17.64 -15.69 -4.36
C VAL A 95 18.65 -16.77 -4.70
N ALA A 96 18.39 -18.04 -4.36
CA ALA A 96 19.28 -19.15 -4.72
C ALA A 96 19.49 -19.30 -6.24
N LYS A 97 18.52 -18.90 -7.07
CA LYS A 97 18.64 -18.93 -8.54
C LYS A 97 19.25 -17.66 -9.13
N ARG A 98 18.86 -16.50 -8.60
CA ARG A 98 19.29 -15.16 -9.06
C ARG A 98 20.71 -14.80 -8.58
N GLY A 99 21.13 -15.37 -7.46
CA GLY A 99 22.33 -15.00 -6.70
C GLY A 99 22.12 -13.72 -5.86
N ASP A 100 23.13 -13.41 -5.03
CA ASP A 100 23.10 -12.33 -4.03
C ASP A 100 23.33 -10.92 -4.62
N ARG A 101 23.03 -10.73 -5.90
CA ARG A 101 23.18 -9.43 -6.56
C ARG A 101 22.24 -8.39 -5.93
N PRO A 102 22.69 -7.14 -5.70
CA PRO A 102 21.85 -6.12 -5.09
C PRO A 102 20.63 -5.76 -5.96
N GLY A 103 19.63 -5.12 -5.35
CA GLY A 103 18.42 -4.62 -6.02
C GLY A 103 17.17 -5.44 -5.73
N LEU A 104 16.08 -5.10 -6.44
CA LEU A 104 14.78 -5.74 -6.25
C LEU A 104 14.85 -7.25 -6.55
N VAL A 105 14.35 -8.05 -5.61
CA VAL A 105 14.41 -9.52 -5.68
C VAL A 105 13.18 -10.09 -6.36
N HIS A 106 11.99 -9.70 -5.89
CA HIS A 106 10.73 -10.19 -6.43
C HIS A 106 9.55 -9.30 -5.99
N ILE A 107 8.43 -9.37 -6.72
CA ILE A 107 7.16 -8.72 -6.34
C ILE A 107 6.07 -9.77 -6.22
N PHE A 108 5.44 -9.84 -5.05
CA PHE A 108 4.27 -10.66 -4.83
C PHE A 108 3.00 -9.81 -4.83
N SER A 109 1.94 -10.34 -5.43
CA SER A 109 0.58 -9.85 -5.24
C SER A 109 -0.22 -10.92 -4.50
N ALA A 110 -0.98 -10.53 -3.48
CA ALA A 110 -1.79 -11.46 -2.71
C ALA A 110 -3.15 -10.82 -2.39
N MET A 111 -4.19 -11.64 -2.36
CA MET A 111 -5.47 -11.25 -1.77
C MET A 111 -5.47 -11.66 -0.30
N GLU A 112 -5.26 -10.70 0.58
CA GLU A 112 -5.37 -10.92 2.02
C GLU A 112 -6.83 -10.82 2.46
N THR A 113 -7.23 -11.68 3.42
CA THR A 113 -8.54 -11.54 4.08
C THR A 113 -8.50 -10.26 4.91
N CYS A 114 -8.99 -9.17 4.33
CA CYS A 114 -9.09 -7.88 4.99
C CYS A 114 -10.56 -7.57 5.28
N THR A 115 -10.83 -7.00 6.45
CA THR A 115 -12.15 -6.43 6.75
C THR A 115 -12.34 -5.17 5.92
N ALA A 116 -13.01 -5.31 4.78
CA ALA A 116 -13.32 -4.17 3.92
C ALA A 116 -14.40 -3.29 4.56
N PHE A 117 -14.19 -1.98 4.50
CA PHE A 117 -15.22 -1.01 4.88
C PHE A 117 -16.45 -1.16 3.96
N LYS A 118 -17.63 -1.34 4.56
CA LYS A 118 -18.89 -1.40 3.83
C LYS A 118 -19.83 -0.33 4.40
N PRO A 119 -20.26 0.66 3.59
CA PRO A 119 -21.28 1.59 4.03
C PRO A 119 -22.59 0.84 4.28
N TRP A 120 -23.29 1.20 5.35
CA TRP A 120 -24.62 0.69 5.66
C TRP A 120 -25.57 1.86 5.90
N HIS A 121 -26.87 1.61 5.73
CA HIS A 121 -27.94 2.56 6.05
C HIS A 121 -28.88 1.86 7.03
N ASP A 122 -29.27 2.55 8.11
CA ASP A 122 -30.30 2.06 9.02
C ASP A 122 -31.67 2.39 8.42
N GLN A 123 -32.41 1.36 7.97
CA GLN A 123 -33.78 1.56 7.53
C GLN A 123 -34.67 1.63 8.78
N THR A 124 -34.98 2.84 9.24
CA THR A 124 -36.08 3.04 10.20
C THR A 124 -37.38 2.63 9.51
N ILE A 125 -37.83 1.39 9.76
CA ILE A 125 -39.16 0.95 9.40
C ILE A 125 -40.13 1.74 10.31
N PRO A 126 -41.03 2.59 9.78
CA PRO A 126 -42.01 3.27 10.62
C PRO A 126 -42.94 2.22 11.25
N PRO A 127 -43.34 2.38 12.53
CA PRO A 127 -44.30 1.48 13.14
C PRO A 127 -45.63 1.57 12.38
N THR A 128 -46.12 0.41 11.94
CA THR A 128 -47.45 0.20 11.33
C THR A 128 -48.59 0.53 12.27
#